data_AF-A0A932Q4C5-F1
#
_entry.id   AF-A0A932Q4C5-F1
#
_cell.length_a   1.000
_cell.length_b   1.000
_cell.length_c   1.000
_cell.angle_alpha   90.00
_cell.angle_beta   90.00
_cell.angle_gamma   90.00
#
_symmetry.space_group_name_H-M   'P 1'
#
loop_
_entity.id
_entity.type
_entity.pdbx_description
1 polymer ?
#
loop_
_entity_poly.entity_id
_entity_poly.type
_entity_poly.pdbx_seq_one_letter_code
_entity_poly.pdbx_strand_id
1 'polypeptide(L)'
;MELANVMKLGVFQPEGAYALLDVGHEKTNVLIFVGSELQFARTIMIGGKDLSQAIADLLNIPFIEAERMKIELGQVGPDLEGADQTTKTISTALKSILSELCLNLKQTFMAFQQTKGELVQALVLCGGTSRLAGIDHYLSTELRKNVSFLDCLDFPFNQLADSNWCRPIAASALALAYRGVLGSGVRDIQFRRGEFAYKGEVKAITGFTKQVAVLMVVTALFMIGSFVTSYVSLKGRSKRQITQIQTMATQILPDLPKKTLSNPSAILSTLSGKVNEAEEKKKKIEEEASLSVMEILKQFSLALPKREQIQVDVDDLTIMENRIRIQGKTVSFEGVDQIKAALSQSKYFKNVATDNVKKGFKDDVRFSLSLEVAEGGQGG
;
A
#
# COMPACT_ATOMS: atom_id res chain seq x y z
N MET A 1 -23.73 29.32 -13.94
CA MET A 1 -23.00 28.07 -13.70
C MET A 1 -21.85 27.94 -14.70
N GLU A 2 -22.10 27.79 -15.99
CA GLU A 2 -21.00 27.60 -16.97
C GLU A 2 -20.03 28.79 -17.02
N LEU A 3 -20.53 30.03 -17.02
CA LEU A 3 -19.71 31.25 -16.91
C LEU A 3 -18.75 31.26 -15.71
N ALA A 4 -19.07 30.54 -14.63
CA ALA A 4 -18.17 30.42 -13.48
C ALA A 4 -16.90 29.64 -13.79
N ASN A 5 -16.95 28.72 -14.77
CA ASN A 5 -15.79 27.94 -15.18
C ASN A 5 -14.74 28.82 -15.86
N VAL A 6 -15.16 29.87 -16.58
CA VAL A 6 -14.25 30.83 -17.24
C VAL A 6 -13.41 31.59 -16.21
N MET A 7 -14.00 31.94 -15.07
CA MET A 7 -13.29 32.64 -14.00
C MET A 7 -12.18 31.79 -13.36
N LYS A 8 -12.23 30.46 -13.50
CA LYS A 8 -11.19 29.55 -12.98
C LYS A 8 -9.91 29.52 -13.85
N LEU A 9 -9.91 30.14 -15.04
CA LEU A 9 -8.92 29.85 -16.09
C LEU A 9 -7.93 30.94 -16.44
N GLY A 10 -8.21 32.17 -16.05
CA GLY A 10 -7.36 33.27 -16.53
C GLY A 10 -7.71 34.64 -15.99
N VAL A 11 -8.71 34.74 -15.11
CA VAL A 11 -8.98 36.02 -14.46
C VAL A 11 -8.14 36.07 -13.19
N PHE A 12 -7.32 37.12 -13.08
CA PHE A 12 -6.64 37.46 -11.84
C PHE A 12 -7.70 37.57 -10.73
N GLN A 13 -7.61 36.71 -9.72
CA GLN A 13 -8.58 36.66 -8.62
C GLN A 13 -8.25 37.81 -7.67
N PRO A 14 -9.13 38.83 -7.56
CA PRO A 14 -8.94 39.91 -6.60
C PRO A 14 -8.83 39.36 -5.18
N GLU A 15 -8.08 40.06 -4.33
CA GLU A 15 -8.10 39.82 -2.88
C GLU A 15 -9.47 40.22 -2.31
N GLY A 16 -10.40 39.26 -2.25
CA GLY A 16 -11.75 39.44 -1.70
C GLY A 16 -12.86 39.06 -2.67
N ALA A 17 -14.11 39.24 -2.24
CA ALA A 17 -15.26 38.87 -3.07
C ALA A 17 -15.42 39.80 -4.29
N TYR A 18 -15.76 39.23 -5.44
CA TYR A 18 -16.03 39.98 -6.67
C TYR A 18 -17.26 39.41 -7.40
N ALA A 19 -17.93 40.24 -8.20
CA ALA A 19 -19.12 39.84 -8.93
C ALA A 19 -18.90 39.89 -10.45
N LEU A 20 -19.12 38.77 -11.13
CA LEU A 20 -19.25 38.72 -12.58
C LEU A 20 -20.71 39.03 -12.97
N LEU A 21 -20.89 40.02 -13.83
CA LEU A 21 -22.17 40.46 -14.36
C LEU A 21 -22.23 40.14 -15.85
N ASP A 22 -23.03 39.14 -16.22
CA ASP A 22 -23.38 38.84 -17.60
C ASP A 22 -24.65 39.60 -17.97
N VAL A 23 -24.49 40.77 -18.59
CA VAL A 23 -25.56 41.68 -18.96
C VAL A 23 -26.06 41.31 -20.36
N GLY A 24 -27.06 40.43 -20.40
CA GLY A 24 -27.66 39.89 -21.61
C GLY A 24 -28.73 40.81 -22.23
N HIS A 25 -29.51 40.22 -23.14
CA HIS A 25 -30.63 40.92 -23.79
C HIS A 25 -31.85 41.03 -22.87
N GLU A 26 -32.31 39.94 -22.24
CA GLU A 26 -33.53 39.97 -21.39
C GLU A 26 -33.25 39.93 -19.90
N LYS A 27 -32.02 39.61 -19.51
CA LYS A 27 -31.66 39.38 -18.11
C LYS A 27 -30.18 39.63 -17.86
N THR A 28 -29.88 39.90 -16.61
CA THR A 28 -28.52 40.04 -16.10
C THR A 28 -28.25 38.92 -15.10
N ASN A 29 -27.23 38.10 -15.35
CA ASN A 29 -26.81 37.08 -14.40
C ASN A 29 -25.70 37.65 -13.50
N VAL A 30 -25.90 37.56 -12.20
CA VAL A 30 -24.97 38.00 -11.17
C VAL A 30 -24.37 36.76 -10.51
N LEU A 31 -23.05 36.60 -10.63
CA LEU A 31 -22.29 35.51 -10.04
C LEU A 31 -21.24 36.10 -9.11
N ILE A 32 -21.30 35.79 -7.82
CA ILE A 32 -20.38 36.33 -6.81
C ILE A 32 -19.42 35.23 -6.37
N PHE A 33 -18.14 35.55 -6.45
CA PHE A 33 -17.02 34.66 -6.17
C PHE A 33 -16.25 35.14 -4.96
N VAL A 34 -15.66 34.19 -4.23
CA VAL A 34 -14.63 34.42 -3.22
C VAL A 34 -13.46 33.52 -3.61
N GLY A 35 -12.33 34.12 -3.98
CA GLY A 35 -11.26 33.40 -4.68
C GLY A 35 -11.78 32.77 -5.97
N SER A 36 -11.60 31.46 -6.14
CA SER A 36 -12.04 30.72 -7.33
C SER A 36 -13.44 30.12 -7.22
N GLU A 37 -14.08 30.24 -6.06
CA GLU A 37 -15.31 29.52 -5.74
C GLU A 37 -16.55 30.41 -5.88
N LEU A 38 -17.54 29.92 -6.62
CA LEU A 38 -18.85 30.57 -6.75
C LEU A 38 -19.63 30.41 -5.45
N GLN A 39 -19.89 31.52 -4.75
CA GLN A 39 -20.57 31.53 -3.45
C GLN A 39 -22.03 31.94 -3.53
N PHE A 40 -22.41 32.73 -4.56
CA PHE A 40 -23.75 33.24 -4.72
C PHE A 40 -24.08 33.45 -6.20
N ALA A 41 -25.32 33.17 -6.57
CA ALA A 41 -25.81 33.40 -7.92
C ALA A 41 -27.24 33.91 -7.89
N ARG A 42 -27.53 34.95 -8.68
CA ARG A 42 -28.89 35.48 -8.87
C ARG A 42 -29.06 35.93 -10.32
N THR A 43 -30.27 35.83 -10.83
CA THR A 43 -30.65 36.42 -12.10
C THR A 43 -31.57 37.61 -11.82
N ILE A 44 -31.27 38.75 -12.44
CA ILE A 44 -32.10 39.96 -12.44
C ILE A 44 -32.77 40.04 -13.81
N MET A 45 -34.09 40.23 -13.84
CA MET A 45 -34.88 40.32 -15.09
C MET A 45 -34.82 41.73 -15.70
N ILE A 46 -33.60 42.22 -15.90
CA ILE A 46 -33.28 43.49 -16.56
C ILE A 46 -32.12 43.20 -17.51
N GLY A 47 -32.23 43.63 -18.77
CA GLY A 47 -31.20 43.50 -19.78
C GLY A 47 -31.29 44.57 -20.87
N GLY A 48 -30.62 44.32 -21.99
CA GLY A 48 -30.59 45.24 -23.13
C GLY A 48 -31.95 45.51 -23.79
N LYS A 49 -32.92 44.62 -23.65
CA LYS A 49 -34.30 44.76 -24.15
C LYS A 49 -35.01 45.89 -23.42
N ASP A 50 -34.87 45.96 -22.11
CA ASP A 50 -35.50 47.00 -21.28
C ASP A 50 -34.93 48.38 -21.60
N LEU A 51 -33.62 48.46 -21.89
CA LEU A 51 -32.98 49.67 -22.39
C LEU A 51 -33.60 50.15 -23.72
N SER A 52 -33.79 49.24 -24.67
CA SER A 52 -34.40 49.56 -25.96
C SER A 52 -35.87 49.92 -25.83
N GLN A 53 -36.60 49.23 -24.94
CA GLN A 53 -38.00 49.53 -24.66
C GLN A 53 -38.14 50.93 -24.05
N ALA A 54 -37.28 51.31 -23.11
CA ALA A 54 -37.29 52.65 -22.52
C ALA A 54 -37.05 53.75 -23.56
N ILE A 55 -36.18 53.51 -24.55
CA ILE A 55 -35.97 54.44 -25.67
C ILE A 55 -37.21 54.48 -26.57
N ALA A 56 -37.79 53.33 -26.90
CA ALA A 56 -38.99 53.22 -27.73
C ALA A 56 -40.16 54.00 -27.12
N ASP A 57 -40.38 53.84 -25.81
CA ASP A 57 -41.45 54.49 -25.07
C ASP A 57 -41.21 56.01 -24.97
N LEU A 58 -39.96 56.43 -24.68
CA LEU A 58 -39.62 57.84 -24.54
C LEU A 58 -39.74 58.62 -25.85
N LEU A 59 -39.31 58.03 -26.96
CA LEU A 59 -39.31 58.66 -28.28
C LEU A 59 -40.58 58.34 -29.09
N ASN A 60 -41.44 57.45 -28.60
CA ASN A 60 -42.63 56.94 -29.28
C ASN A 60 -42.32 56.38 -30.68
N ILE A 61 -41.31 55.50 -30.74
CA ILE A 61 -40.82 54.85 -31.97
C ILE A 61 -40.91 53.32 -31.87
N PRO A 62 -40.91 52.58 -33.00
CA PRO A 62 -40.88 51.12 -32.97
C PRO A 62 -39.63 50.56 -32.27
N PHE A 63 -39.78 49.43 -31.58
CA PHE A 63 -38.69 48.76 -30.85
C PHE A 63 -37.43 48.54 -31.70
N ILE A 64 -37.58 48.17 -32.97
CA ILE A 64 -36.46 47.91 -33.89
C ILE A 64 -35.64 49.20 -34.11
N GLU A 65 -36.32 50.34 -34.25
CA GLU A 65 -35.67 51.63 -34.40
C GLU A 65 -34.97 52.05 -33.11
N ALA A 66 -35.61 51.84 -31.96
CA ALA A 66 -35.02 52.10 -30.65
C ALA A 66 -33.77 51.25 -30.37
N GLU A 67 -33.77 49.95 -30.72
CA GLU A 67 -32.60 49.08 -30.61
C GLU A 67 -31.45 49.61 -31.48
N ARG A 68 -31.74 50.04 -32.71
CA ARG A 68 -30.74 50.64 -33.61
C ARG A 68 -30.16 51.91 -33.01
N MET A 69 -31.00 52.81 -32.50
CA MET A 69 -30.55 54.05 -31.85
C MET A 69 -29.75 53.76 -30.58
N LYS A 70 -30.10 52.74 -29.78
CA LYS A 70 -29.30 52.32 -28.63
C LYS A 70 -27.90 51.88 -29.04
N ILE A 71 -27.77 51.11 -30.11
CA ILE A 71 -26.48 50.60 -30.58
C ILE A 71 -25.62 51.74 -31.18
N GLU A 72 -26.23 52.65 -31.94
CA GLU A 72 -25.52 53.72 -32.65
C GLU A 72 -25.20 54.95 -31.78
N LEU A 73 -26.11 55.32 -30.87
CA LEU A 73 -26.07 56.58 -30.10
C LEU A 73 -26.07 56.37 -28.58
N GLY A 74 -26.25 55.14 -28.10
CA GLY A 74 -26.36 54.87 -26.67
C GLY A 74 -25.05 55.09 -25.91
N GLN A 75 -25.06 56.03 -24.96
CA GLN A 75 -23.96 56.26 -24.03
C GLN A 75 -24.45 56.74 -22.66
N VAL A 76 -23.74 56.36 -21.59
CA VAL A 76 -24.10 56.70 -20.20
C VAL A 76 -22.93 57.24 -19.36
N GLY A 77 -21.75 57.40 -19.99
CA GLY A 77 -20.52 57.90 -19.36
C GLY A 77 -20.36 59.42 -19.31
N PRO A 78 -19.20 59.92 -18.87
CA PRO A 78 -18.93 61.36 -18.69
C PRO A 78 -18.90 62.15 -20.00
N ASP A 79 -18.66 61.51 -21.14
CA ASP A 79 -18.55 62.13 -22.47
C ASP A 79 -19.90 62.68 -23.03
N LEU A 80 -20.94 62.72 -22.20
CA LEU A 80 -22.27 63.23 -22.54
C LEU A 80 -22.34 64.76 -22.66
N GLU A 81 -21.41 65.51 -22.07
CA GLU A 81 -21.50 66.98 -22.04
C GLU A 81 -21.48 67.60 -23.46
N GLY A 82 -20.65 67.06 -24.35
CA GLY A 82 -20.52 67.48 -25.75
C GLY A 82 -21.50 66.84 -26.74
N ALA A 83 -22.38 65.95 -26.27
CA ALA A 83 -23.30 65.23 -27.14
C ALA A 83 -24.51 66.07 -27.58
N ASP A 84 -25.11 65.68 -28.72
CA ASP A 84 -26.33 66.27 -29.25
C ASP A 84 -27.55 65.99 -28.34
N GLN A 85 -28.63 66.74 -28.55
CA GLN A 85 -29.83 66.63 -27.73
C GLN A 85 -30.47 65.24 -27.81
N THR A 86 -30.37 64.57 -28.96
CA THR A 86 -30.90 63.21 -29.16
C THR A 86 -30.15 62.22 -28.28
N THR A 87 -28.82 62.21 -28.32
CA THR A 87 -28.00 61.35 -27.47
C THR A 87 -28.23 61.61 -25.98
N LYS A 88 -28.40 62.87 -25.56
CA LYS A 88 -28.75 63.22 -24.17
C LYS A 88 -30.11 62.66 -23.75
N THR A 89 -31.09 62.71 -24.64
CA THR A 89 -32.44 62.16 -24.41
C THR A 89 -32.38 60.64 -24.28
N ILE A 90 -31.69 59.96 -25.20
CA ILE A 90 -31.46 58.50 -25.17
C ILE A 90 -30.75 58.11 -23.87
N SER A 91 -29.69 58.83 -23.50
CA SER A 91 -28.95 58.58 -22.26
C SER A 91 -29.84 58.65 -21.02
N THR A 92 -30.80 59.58 -21.01
CA THR A 92 -31.76 59.70 -19.90
C THR A 92 -32.64 58.45 -19.78
N ALA A 93 -33.15 57.92 -20.91
CA ALA A 93 -33.88 56.65 -20.92
C ALA A 93 -33.02 55.48 -20.41
N LEU A 94 -31.77 55.40 -20.87
CA LEU A 94 -30.83 54.35 -20.48
C LEU A 94 -30.53 54.40 -18.97
N LYS A 95 -30.23 55.58 -18.43
CA LYS A 95 -29.92 55.79 -17.01
C LYS A 95 -31.09 55.38 -16.11
N SER A 96 -32.33 55.60 -16.53
CA SER A 96 -33.51 55.15 -15.79
C SER A 96 -33.46 53.65 -15.51
N ILE A 97 -33.29 52.83 -16.55
CA ILE A 97 -33.22 51.37 -16.43
C ILE A 97 -31.93 50.91 -15.72
N LEU A 98 -30.80 51.55 -16.00
CA LEU A 98 -29.54 51.22 -15.32
C LEU A 98 -29.59 51.56 -13.82
N SER A 99 -30.33 52.58 -13.41
CA SER A 99 -30.55 52.89 -11.99
C SER A 99 -31.32 51.78 -11.28
N GLU A 100 -32.32 51.20 -11.95
CA GLU A 100 -33.08 50.05 -11.45
C GLU A 100 -32.20 48.79 -11.36
N LEU A 101 -31.34 48.56 -12.37
CA LEU A 101 -30.33 47.50 -12.31
C LEU A 101 -29.38 47.71 -11.13
N CYS A 102 -28.89 48.93 -10.90
CA CYS A 102 -28.03 49.26 -9.77
C CYS A 102 -28.72 49.01 -8.43
N LEU A 103 -30.01 49.32 -8.30
CA LEU A 103 -30.79 49.01 -7.10
C LEU A 103 -30.85 47.49 -6.85
N ASN A 104 -31.16 46.70 -7.89
CA ASN A 104 -31.18 45.25 -7.80
C ASN A 104 -29.80 44.65 -7.44
N LEU A 105 -28.72 45.22 -7.98
CA LEU A 105 -27.35 44.83 -7.64
C LEU A 105 -27.02 45.16 -6.19
N LYS A 106 -27.34 46.37 -5.70
CA LYS A 106 -27.17 46.76 -4.28
C LYS A 106 -27.87 45.79 -3.35
N GLN A 107 -29.12 45.44 -3.63
CA GLN A 107 -29.87 44.44 -2.85
C GLN A 107 -29.21 43.05 -2.90
N THR A 108 -28.71 42.64 -4.06
CA THR A 108 -28.02 41.35 -4.23
C THR A 108 -26.74 41.30 -3.40
N PHE A 109 -25.94 42.37 -3.42
CA PHE A 109 -24.70 42.46 -2.65
C PHE A 109 -24.97 42.53 -1.14
N MET A 110 -26.02 43.23 -0.70
CA MET A 110 -26.45 43.23 0.70
C MET A 110 -26.87 41.83 1.17
N ALA A 111 -27.66 41.11 0.38
CA ALA A 111 -28.07 39.75 0.71
C ALA A 111 -26.87 38.79 0.79
N PHE A 112 -25.91 38.92 -0.14
CA PHE A 112 -24.65 38.19 -0.09
C PHE A 112 -23.85 38.49 1.18
N GLN A 113 -23.67 39.77 1.51
CA GLN A 113 -22.94 40.19 2.70
C GLN A 113 -23.58 39.65 3.98
N GLN A 114 -24.91 39.70 4.09
CA GLN A 114 -25.63 39.16 5.25
C GLN A 114 -25.47 37.64 5.38
N THR A 115 -25.44 36.92 4.27
CA THR A 115 -25.39 35.45 4.26
C THR A 115 -23.97 34.90 4.41
N LYS A 116 -22.98 35.60 3.84
CA LYS A 116 -21.59 35.10 3.68
C LYS A 116 -20.56 35.89 4.48
N GLY A 117 -20.91 37.06 5.02
CA GLY A 117 -20.01 37.91 5.80
C GLY A 117 -18.97 38.68 4.98
N GLU A 118 -19.00 38.59 3.65
CA GLU A 118 -18.03 39.24 2.76
C GLU A 118 -18.65 40.37 1.93
N LEU A 119 -17.81 41.35 1.61
CA LEU A 119 -18.17 42.51 0.78
C LEU A 119 -17.67 42.30 -0.65
N VAL A 120 -18.55 42.48 -1.63
CA VAL A 120 -18.15 42.54 -3.04
C VAL A 120 -17.32 43.80 -3.27
N GLN A 121 -16.06 43.66 -3.67
CA GLN A 121 -15.12 44.78 -3.86
C GLN A 121 -15.04 45.25 -5.31
N ALA A 122 -15.17 44.33 -6.27
CA ALA A 122 -15.04 44.61 -7.69
C ALA A 122 -16.12 43.93 -8.51
N LEU A 123 -16.38 44.49 -9.69
CA LEU A 123 -17.32 44.00 -10.70
C LEU A 123 -16.57 43.67 -11.98
N VAL A 124 -16.91 42.55 -12.58
CA VAL A 124 -16.40 42.13 -13.88
C VAL A 124 -17.59 42.04 -14.83
N LEU A 125 -17.54 42.73 -15.97
CA LEU A 125 -18.64 42.78 -16.93
C LEU A 125 -18.41 41.85 -18.12
N CYS A 126 -19.47 41.18 -18.56
CA CYS A 126 -19.56 40.54 -19.86
C CYS A 126 -21.00 40.62 -20.40
N GLY A 127 -21.23 40.04 -21.58
CA GLY A 127 -22.54 40.03 -22.23
C GLY A 127 -22.71 41.18 -23.24
N GLY A 128 -23.74 41.09 -24.08
CA GLY A 128 -23.92 42.03 -25.20
C GLY A 128 -24.13 43.47 -24.75
N THR A 129 -24.86 43.68 -23.65
CA THR A 129 -25.18 45.02 -23.13
C THR A 129 -24.00 45.68 -22.44
N SER A 130 -22.97 44.92 -22.06
CA SER A 130 -21.70 45.49 -21.54
C SER A 130 -20.97 46.35 -22.58
N ARG A 131 -21.33 46.27 -23.87
CA ARG A 131 -20.80 47.10 -24.95
C ARG A 131 -21.33 48.54 -24.95
N LEU A 132 -22.32 48.85 -24.11
CA LEU A 132 -22.87 50.20 -24.01
C LEU A 132 -21.78 51.18 -23.55
N ALA A 133 -21.57 52.26 -24.30
CA ALA A 133 -20.49 53.20 -24.02
C ALA A 133 -20.65 53.86 -22.63
N GLY A 134 -19.59 53.75 -21.81
CA GLY A 134 -19.52 54.33 -20.46
C GLY A 134 -20.32 53.57 -19.39
N ILE A 135 -20.81 52.36 -19.66
CA ILE A 135 -21.53 51.55 -18.67
C ILE A 135 -20.66 51.19 -17.46
N ASP A 136 -19.38 50.94 -17.68
CA ASP A 136 -18.37 50.69 -16.65
C ASP A 136 -18.22 51.88 -15.70
N HIS A 137 -18.06 53.09 -16.25
CA HIS A 137 -17.98 54.32 -15.46
C HIS A 137 -19.28 54.57 -14.70
N TYR A 138 -20.43 54.39 -15.35
CA TYR A 138 -21.75 54.57 -14.72
C TYR A 138 -21.92 53.60 -13.53
N LEU A 139 -21.68 52.31 -13.73
CA LEU A 139 -21.77 51.30 -12.68
C LEU A 139 -20.74 51.54 -11.57
N SER A 140 -19.53 51.94 -11.93
CA SER A 140 -18.47 52.26 -10.96
C SER A 140 -18.89 53.40 -10.03
N THR A 141 -19.46 54.46 -10.61
CA THR A 141 -19.96 55.63 -9.87
C THR A 141 -21.13 55.26 -8.97
N GLU A 142 -22.16 54.60 -9.52
CA GLU A 142 -23.40 54.27 -8.81
C GLU A 142 -23.23 53.23 -7.71
N LEU A 143 -22.30 52.29 -7.89
CA LEU A 143 -22.05 51.19 -6.96
C LEU A 143 -20.83 51.42 -6.08
N ARG A 144 -20.00 52.43 -6.37
CA ARG A 144 -18.71 52.73 -5.71
C ARG A 144 -17.79 51.50 -5.68
N LYS A 145 -17.63 50.87 -6.84
CA LYS A 145 -16.81 49.66 -7.03
C LYS A 145 -15.96 49.78 -8.28
N ASN A 146 -14.82 49.11 -8.28
CA ASN A 146 -14.01 48.99 -9.49
C ASN A 146 -14.75 48.09 -10.49
N VAL A 147 -14.80 48.52 -11.74
CA VAL A 147 -15.45 47.78 -12.81
C VAL A 147 -14.42 47.49 -13.89
N SER A 148 -14.32 46.24 -14.30
CA SER A 148 -13.48 45.80 -15.41
C SER A 148 -14.29 44.94 -16.38
N PHE A 149 -13.78 44.75 -17.59
CA PHE A 149 -14.37 43.85 -18.57
C PHE A 149 -13.70 42.48 -18.50
N LEU A 150 -14.50 41.42 -18.66
CA LEU A 150 -13.97 40.09 -18.88
C LEU A 150 -13.53 39.98 -20.35
N ASP A 151 -12.22 39.95 -20.57
CA ASP A 151 -11.66 39.63 -21.88
C ASP A 151 -11.16 38.18 -21.91
N CYS A 152 -11.92 37.33 -22.59
CA CYS A 152 -11.57 35.93 -22.76
C CYS A 152 -10.55 35.70 -23.88
N LEU A 153 -10.35 36.67 -24.78
CA LEU A 153 -9.38 36.55 -25.87
C LEU A 153 -7.96 36.86 -25.39
N ASP A 154 -7.82 37.57 -24.28
CA ASP A 154 -6.53 37.85 -23.66
C ASP A 154 -5.97 36.65 -22.85
N PHE A 155 -6.70 35.53 -22.80
CA PHE A 155 -6.22 34.33 -22.11
C PHE A 155 -4.99 33.75 -22.80
N PRO A 156 -3.97 33.29 -22.04
CA PRO A 156 -2.66 32.91 -22.59
C PRO A 156 -2.70 31.71 -23.55
N PHE A 157 -3.79 30.94 -23.53
CA PHE A 157 -4.02 29.79 -24.39
C PHE A 157 -4.95 30.10 -25.58
N ASN A 158 -5.36 31.36 -25.76
CA ASN A 158 -6.22 31.74 -26.88
C ASN A 158 -5.44 31.71 -28.21
N GLN A 159 -6.04 31.08 -29.22
CA GLN A 159 -5.53 31.04 -30.61
C GLN A 159 -6.54 31.64 -31.60
N LEU A 160 -7.64 32.23 -31.10
CA LEU A 160 -8.65 32.85 -31.94
C LEU A 160 -8.13 34.18 -32.49
N ALA A 161 -8.48 34.48 -33.74
CA ALA A 161 -8.19 35.78 -34.34
C ALA A 161 -8.84 36.90 -33.50
N ASP A 162 -8.09 37.97 -33.25
CA ASP A 162 -8.60 39.09 -32.47
C ASP A 162 -9.78 39.74 -33.18
N SER A 163 -10.87 39.93 -32.44
CA SER A 163 -12.14 40.45 -32.97
C SER A 163 -12.82 41.25 -31.87
N ASN A 164 -12.70 42.57 -31.96
CA ASN A 164 -13.26 43.49 -30.96
C ASN A 164 -14.77 43.31 -30.72
N TRP A 165 -15.52 42.87 -31.73
CA TRP A 165 -16.97 42.67 -31.60
C TRP A 165 -17.34 41.49 -30.70
N CYS A 166 -16.49 40.45 -30.61
CA CYS A 166 -16.80 39.24 -29.87
C CYS A 166 -16.22 39.22 -28.44
N ARG A 167 -15.23 40.08 -28.13
CA ARG A 167 -14.58 40.16 -26.80
C ARG A 167 -15.57 40.07 -25.63
N PRO A 168 -16.65 40.88 -25.56
CA PRO A 168 -17.54 40.87 -24.39
C PRO A 168 -18.57 39.73 -24.38
N ILE A 169 -18.81 39.09 -25.54
CA ILE A 169 -19.83 38.04 -25.70
C ILE A 169 -19.24 36.62 -25.81
N ALA A 170 -17.92 36.52 -25.99
CA ALA A 170 -17.21 35.25 -26.13
C ALA A 170 -17.26 34.41 -24.84
N ALA A 171 -17.38 35.07 -23.68
CA ALA A 171 -17.35 34.40 -22.37
C ALA A 171 -18.30 33.20 -22.26
N SER A 172 -19.55 33.34 -22.68
CA SER A 172 -20.54 32.26 -22.60
C SER A 172 -20.24 31.10 -23.56
N ALA A 173 -19.78 31.41 -24.77
CA ALA A 173 -19.39 30.39 -25.75
C ALA A 173 -18.12 29.65 -25.31
N LEU A 174 -17.12 30.38 -24.81
CA LEU A 174 -15.88 29.82 -24.29
C LEU A 174 -16.16 28.97 -23.05
N ALA A 175 -17.02 29.42 -22.14
CA ALA A 175 -17.44 28.64 -20.97
C ALA A 175 -17.93 27.23 -21.34
N LEU A 176 -18.80 27.16 -22.36
CA LEU A 176 -19.37 25.91 -22.86
C LEU A 176 -18.34 25.07 -23.63
N ALA A 177 -17.52 25.70 -24.47
CA ALA A 177 -16.46 24.99 -25.20
C ALA A 177 -15.46 24.37 -24.23
N TYR A 178 -15.10 25.12 -23.19
CA TYR A 178 -14.12 24.71 -22.20
C TYR A 178 -14.60 23.53 -21.34
N ARG A 179 -15.92 23.38 -21.14
CA ARG A 179 -16.51 22.18 -20.52
C ARG A 179 -16.12 20.88 -21.24
N GLY A 180 -15.93 20.90 -22.56
CA GLY A 180 -15.51 19.73 -23.32
C GLY A 180 -14.05 19.33 -23.12
N VAL A 181 -13.22 20.25 -22.61
CA VAL A 181 -11.76 20.08 -22.46
C VAL A 181 -11.37 19.82 -21.01
N LEU A 182 -12.18 20.27 -20.05
CA LEU A 182 -11.94 20.04 -18.63
C LEU A 182 -12.04 18.57 -18.24
N GLY A 183 -10.96 18.05 -17.66
CA GLY A 183 -10.95 16.75 -16.99
C GLY A 183 -11.86 16.71 -15.76
N SER A 184 -12.06 15.50 -15.24
CA SER A 184 -12.84 15.16 -14.05
C SER A 184 -12.43 16.00 -12.83
N GLY A 185 -13.10 17.14 -12.59
CA GLY A 185 -12.76 18.05 -11.51
C GLY A 185 -13.60 19.34 -11.51
N VAL A 186 -14.13 19.73 -12.66
CA VAL A 186 -15.13 20.81 -12.74
C VAL A 186 -16.52 20.22 -12.51
N ARG A 187 -17.31 20.89 -11.65
CA ARG A 187 -18.70 20.49 -11.36
C ARG A 187 -19.51 20.57 -12.65
N ASP A 188 -19.69 19.42 -13.28
CA ASP A 188 -20.47 19.32 -14.49
C ASP A 188 -21.93 19.00 -14.18
N ILE A 189 -22.84 19.84 -14.67
CA ILE A 189 -24.28 19.57 -14.62
C ILE A 189 -24.71 19.05 -15.98
N GLN A 190 -24.95 17.74 -16.03
CA GLN A 190 -25.40 17.05 -17.24
C GLN A 190 -26.90 16.78 -17.18
N PHE A 191 -27.68 17.52 -17.99
CA PHE A 191 -29.12 17.30 -18.10
C PHE A 191 -29.48 16.19 -19.10
N ARG A 192 -28.53 15.79 -19.96
CA ARG A 192 -28.73 14.69 -20.90
C ARG A 192 -28.96 13.36 -20.17
N ARG A 193 -30.06 12.67 -20.50
CA ARG A 193 -30.47 11.39 -19.90
C ARG A 193 -30.91 10.39 -20.98
N GLY A 194 -30.91 9.11 -20.63
CA GLY A 194 -31.37 8.03 -21.50
C GLY A 194 -30.59 7.97 -22.81
N GLU A 195 -31.32 8.00 -23.93
CA GLU A 195 -30.76 7.91 -25.28
C GLU A 195 -29.83 9.08 -25.63
N PHE A 196 -30.02 10.24 -25.00
CA PHE A 196 -29.19 11.43 -25.18
C PHE A 196 -28.02 11.51 -24.21
N ALA A 197 -27.91 10.58 -23.24
CA ALA A 197 -26.83 10.59 -22.27
C ALA A 197 -25.47 10.59 -22.97
N TYR A 198 -24.52 11.34 -22.42
CA TYR A 198 -23.18 11.43 -22.97
C TYR A 198 -22.50 10.06 -22.84
N LYS A 199 -22.32 9.35 -23.96
CA LYS A 199 -21.71 8.01 -24.00
C LYS A 199 -20.18 8.02 -23.94
N GLY A 200 -19.56 9.17 -23.62
CA GLY A 200 -18.11 9.34 -23.62
C GLY A 200 -17.52 9.38 -25.05
N GLU A 201 -16.33 9.95 -25.18
CA GLU A 201 -15.49 9.71 -26.36
C GLU A 201 -14.92 8.28 -26.31
N VAL A 202 -15.73 7.30 -26.72
CA VAL A 202 -15.33 5.88 -26.78
C VAL A 202 -14.08 5.68 -27.67
N LYS A 203 -13.77 6.62 -28.57
CA LYS A 203 -12.58 6.58 -29.43
C LYS A 203 -11.24 6.67 -28.68
N ALA A 204 -11.13 7.45 -27.61
CA ALA A 204 -9.86 7.56 -26.87
C ALA A 204 -9.58 6.30 -26.04
N ILE A 205 -10.62 5.74 -25.42
CA ILE A 205 -10.54 4.53 -24.60
C ILE A 205 -10.27 3.30 -25.47
N THR A 206 -10.87 3.20 -26.66
CA THR A 206 -10.68 2.05 -27.57
C THR A 206 -9.25 1.92 -28.11
N GLY A 207 -8.48 3.02 -28.18
CA GLY A 207 -7.06 2.97 -28.53
C GLY A 207 -6.21 2.34 -27.42
N PHE A 208 -6.42 2.80 -26.18
CA PHE A 208 -5.68 2.30 -25.01
C PHE A 208 -6.03 0.85 -24.67
N THR A 209 -7.31 0.45 -24.74
CA THR A 209 -7.74 -0.92 -24.44
C THR A 209 -7.18 -1.95 -25.43
N LYS A 210 -7.00 -1.59 -26.70
CA LYS A 210 -6.34 -2.47 -27.69
C LYS A 210 -4.88 -2.72 -27.35
N GLN A 211 -4.13 -1.69 -26.96
CA GLN A 211 -2.72 -1.84 -26.59
C GLN A 211 -2.55 -2.67 -25.31
N VAL A 212 -3.40 -2.42 -24.29
CA VAL A 212 -3.40 -3.21 -23.04
C VAL A 212 -3.78 -4.67 -23.30
N ALA A 213 -4.75 -4.93 -24.17
CA ALA A 213 -5.14 -6.30 -24.54
C ALA A 213 -4.00 -7.04 -25.25
N VAL A 214 -3.31 -6.40 -26.19
CA VAL A 214 -2.13 -6.99 -26.86
C VAL A 214 -1.03 -7.29 -25.84
N LEU A 215 -0.75 -6.36 -24.92
CA LEU A 215 0.25 -6.56 -23.88
C LEU A 215 -0.10 -7.75 -22.98
N MET A 216 -1.36 -7.88 -22.55
CA MET A 216 -1.81 -9.03 -21.75
C MET A 216 -1.63 -10.35 -22.50
N VAL A 217 -1.97 -10.42 -23.79
CA VAL A 217 -1.78 -11.64 -24.60
C VAL A 217 -0.30 -12.00 -24.72
N VAL A 218 0.57 -11.02 -24.96
CA VAL A 218 2.02 -11.23 -25.06
C VAL A 218 2.59 -11.74 -23.72
N THR A 219 2.20 -11.14 -22.61
CA THR A 219 2.65 -11.58 -21.27
C THR A 219 2.15 -12.99 -20.93
N ALA A 220 0.91 -13.32 -21.28
CA ALA A 220 0.36 -14.67 -21.09
C ALA A 220 1.11 -15.72 -21.93
N LEU A 221 1.42 -15.41 -23.19
CA LEU A 221 2.22 -16.30 -24.05
C LEU A 221 3.64 -16.51 -23.49
N PHE A 222 4.28 -15.46 -22.98
CA PHE A 222 5.58 -15.56 -22.32
C PHE A 222 5.51 -16.45 -21.06
N MET A 223 4.47 -16.29 -20.26
CA MET A 223 4.26 -17.07 -19.04
C MET A 223 4.03 -18.55 -19.35
N ILE A 224 3.22 -18.85 -20.37
CA ILE A 224 2.99 -20.22 -20.85
C ILE A 224 4.29 -20.82 -21.40
N GLY A 225 5.05 -20.09 -22.21
CA GLY A 225 6.34 -20.55 -22.73
C GLY A 225 7.35 -20.85 -21.63
N SER A 226 7.45 -19.98 -20.62
CA SER A 226 8.27 -20.20 -19.42
C SER A 226 7.84 -21.44 -18.63
N PHE A 227 6.52 -21.64 -18.48
CA PHE A 227 5.99 -22.81 -17.81
C PHE A 227 6.29 -24.12 -18.56
N VAL A 228 6.09 -24.14 -19.89
CA VAL A 228 6.37 -25.32 -20.73
C VAL A 228 7.86 -25.68 -20.68
N THR A 229 8.75 -24.70 -20.84
CA THR A 229 10.20 -24.93 -20.77
C THR A 229 10.62 -25.44 -19.38
N SER A 230 10.09 -24.86 -18.32
CA SER A 230 10.31 -25.30 -16.94
C SER A 230 9.83 -26.74 -16.71
N TYR A 231 8.62 -27.08 -17.17
CA TYR A 231 8.04 -28.42 -17.05
C TYR A 231 8.85 -29.49 -17.80
N VAL A 232 9.23 -29.22 -19.05
CA VAL A 232 10.07 -30.12 -19.85
C VAL A 232 11.44 -30.32 -19.20
N SER A 233 12.05 -29.24 -18.70
CA SER A 233 13.34 -29.31 -18.01
C SER A 233 13.26 -30.13 -16.71
N LEU A 234 12.18 -30.01 -15.93
CA LEU A 234 11.94 -30.79 -14.72
C LEU A 234 11.78 -32.28 -15.03
N LYS A 235 10.99 -32.61 -16.05
CA LYS A 235 10.79 -34.00 -16.49
C LYS A 235 12.10 -34.63 -16.99
N GLY A 236 12.94 -33.83 -17.67
CA GLY A 236 14.28 -34.23 -18.07
C GLY A 236 15.22 -34.53 -16.89
N ARG A 237 15.19 -33.68 -15.86
CA ARG A 237 16.00 -33.89 -14.62
C ARG A 237 15.56 -35.13 -13.84
N SER A 238 14.25 -35.32 -13.69
CA SER A 238 13.68 -36.50 -13.01
C SER A 238 14.10 -37.80 -13.70
N LYS A 239 14.03 -37.86 -15.04
CA LYS A 239 14.45 -39.05 -15.79
C LYS A 239 15.95 -39.35 -15.63
N ARG A 240 16.81 -38.33 -15.66
CA ARG A 240 18.27 -38.49 -15.47
C ARG A 240 18.63 -39.02 -14.08
N GLN A 241 17.98 -38.53 -13.03
CA GLN A 241 18.22 -39.00 -11.66
C GLN A 241 17.76 -40.45 -11.47
N ILE A 242 16.62 -40.84 -12.05
CA ILE A 242 16.15 -42.23 -12.01
C ILE A 242 17.15 -43.16 -12.72
N THR A 243 17.68 -42.76 -13.89
CA THR A 243 18.67 -43.55 -14.61
C THR A 243 19.99 -43.68 -13.84
N GLN A 244 20.44 -42.62 -13.15
CA GLN A 244 21.66 -42.67 -12.31
C GLN A 244 21.50 -43.59 -11.09
N ILE A 245 20.35 -43.51 -10.42
CA ILE A 245 20.02 -44.40 -9.30
C ILE A 245 19.96 -45.86 -9.78
N GLN A 246 19.39 -46.10 -10.96
CA GLN A 246 19.36 -47.44 -11.56
C GLN A 246 20.77 -47.98 -11.85
N THR A 247 21.66 -47.18 -12.44
CA THR A 247 23.03 -47.59 -12.75
C THR A 247 23.88 -47.84 -11.51
N MET A 248 23.70 -47.06 -10.44
CA MET A 248 24.40 -47.31 -9.18
C MET A 248 23.85 -48.56 -8.46
N ALA A 249 22.53 -48.79 -8.51
CA ALA A 249 21.90 -49.95 -7.87
C ALA A 249 22.32 -51.28 -8.51
N THR A 250 22.45 -51.33 -9.85
CA THR A 250 22.93 -52.54 -10.55
C THR A 250 24.42 -52.83 -10.32
N GLN A 251 25.24 -51.82 -10.01
CA GLN A 251 26.66 -52.03 -9.70
C GLN A 251 26.87 -52.61 -8.29
N ILE A 252 25.98 -52.33 -7.34
CA ILE A 252 26.13 -52.75 -5.93
C ILE A 252 25.46 -54.11 -5.65
N LEU A 253 24.38 -54.47 -6.36
CA LEU A 253 23.61 -55.71 -6.14
C LEU A 253 23.21 -56.38 -7.48
N PRO A 254 23.90 -57.45 -7.91
CA PRO A 254 23.63 -58.09 -9.21
C PRO A 254 22.34 -58.94 -9.29
N ASP A 255 21.72 -59.30 -8.15
CA ASP A 255 20.55 -60.20 -8.07
C ASP A 255 19.21 -59.49 -7.78
N LEU A 256 19.03 -58.25 -8.26
CA LEU A 256 17.77 -57.51 -8.08
C LEU A 256 16.76 -57.74 -9.23
N PRO A 257 15.48 -58.04 -8.92
CA PRO A 257 14.43 -58.14 -9.94
C PRO A 257 14.21 -56.82 -10.71
N LYS A 258 14.01 -56.89 -12.03
CA LYS A 258 13.80 -55.72 -12.92
C LYS A 258 12.67 -54.77 -12.48
N LYS A 259 11.69 -55.24 -11.71
CA LYS A 259 10.59 -54.42 -11.16
C LYS A 259 11.02 -53.51 -10.01
N THR A 260 12.02 -53.89 -9.23
CA THR A 260 12.52 -53.08 -8.10
C THR A 260 13.42 -51.95 -8.60
N LEU A 261 14.07 -52.14 -9.75
CA LEU A 261 14.91 -51.14 -10.42
C LEU A 261 14.11 -49.95 -10.96
N SER A 262 12.81 -50.10 -11.26
CA SER A 262 12.00 -49.02 -11.84
C SER A 262 11.49 -47.97 -10.85
N ASN A 263 11.66 -48.19 -9.53
CA ASN A 263 11.09 -47.31 -8.52
C ASN A 263 12.14 -46.90 -7.46
N PRO A 264 12.58 -45.63 -7.42
CA PRO A 264 13.67 -45.17 -6.54
C PRO A 264 13.43 -45.42 -5.04
N SER A 265 12.18 -45.35 -4.60
CA SER A 265 11.80 -45.63 -3.21
C SER A 265 11.94 -47.10 -2.84
N ALA A 266 11.67 -48.01 -3.77
CA ALA A 266 11.77 -49.45 -3.55
C ALA A 266 13.23 -49.91 -3.42
N ILE A 267 14.15 -49.23 -4.11
CA ILE A 267 15.60 -49.47 -4.01
C ILE A 267 16.12 -49.01 -2.63
N LEU A 268 15.72 -47.82 -2.17
CA LEU A 268 16.11 -47.29 -0.86
C LEU A 268 15.53 -48.12 0.29
N SER A 269 14.31 -48.64 0.18
CA SER A 269 13.72 -49.51 1.21
C SER A 269 14.42 -50.86 1.31
N THR A 270 14.86 -51.44 0.20
CA THR A 270 15.63 -52.70 0.23
C THR A 270 17.06 -52.49 0.73
N LEU A 271 17.70 -51.37 0.38
CA LEU A 271 19.01 -51.00 0.91
C LEU A 271 18.97 -50.75 2.42
N SER A 272 18.03 -49.93 2.90
CA SER A 272 17.85 -49.68 4.33
C SER A 272 17.49 -50.95 5.11
N GLY A 273 16.65 -51.82 4.55
CA GLY A 273 16.37 -53.13 5.15
C GLY A 273 17.61 -54.00 5.33
N LYS A 274 18.47 -54.09 4.30
CA LYS A 274 19.73 -54.85 4.38
C LYS A 274 20.78 -54.19 5.28
N VAL A 275 20.82 -52.86 5.35
CA VAL A 275 21.69 -52.11 6.28
C VAL A 275 21.27 -52.36 7.73
N ASN A 276 19.96 -52.31 8.02
CA ASN A 276 19.44 -52.61 9.37
C ASN A 276 19.72 -54.07 9.77
N GLU A 277 19.60 -55.02 8.84
CA GLU A 277 19.92 -56.43 9.12
C GLU A 277 21.43 -56.62 9.42
N ALA A 278 22.30 -55.84 8.77
CA ALA A 278 23.72 -55.84 9.05
C ALA A 278 24.06 -55.16 10.40
N GLU A 279 23.37 -54.08 10.76
CA GLU A 279 23.50 -53.41 12.06
C GLU A 279 23.02 -54.29 13.22
N GLU A 280 21.90 -55.01 13.07
CA GLU A 280 21.44 -55.96 14.10
C GLU A 280 22.45 -57.09 14.32
N LYS A 281 23.06 -57.61 13.24
CA LYS A 281 24.13 -58.63 13.34
C LYS A 281 25.36 -58.06 14.05
N LYS A 282 25.72 -56.81 13.77
CA LYS A 282 26.83 -56.12 14.47
C LYS A 282 26.52 -55.93 15.96
N LYS A 283 25.30 -55.52 16.29
CA LYS A 283 24.86 -55.25 17.67
C LYS A 283 24.85 -56.53 18.53
N LYS A 284 24.42 -57.66 17.96
CA LYS A 284 24.49 -58.97 18.63
C LYS A 284 25.93 -59.41 18.94
N ILE A 285 26.88 -59.06 18.08
CA ILE A 285 28.31 -59.36 18.31
C ILE A 285 28.90 -58.45 19.40
N GLU A 286 28.43 -57.20 19.50
CA GLU A 286 28.86 -56.25 20.55
C GLU A 286 28.23 -56.55 21.93
N GLU A 287 27.03 -57.14 21.98
CA GLU A 287 26.34 -57.50 23.24
C GLU A 287 26.90 -58.77 23.93
N GLU A 288 27.52 -59.70 23.19
CA GLU A 288 28.16 -60.90 23.78
C GLU A 288 29.54 -60.64 24.42
N ALA A 289 30.13 -59.47 24.18
CA ALA A 289 31.40 -59.05 24.79
C ALA A 289 31.17 -58.31 26.12
N SER A 290 30.87 -59.05 27.19
CA SER A 290 30.81 -58.53 28.56
C SER A 290 32.11 -57.80 28.98
N LEU A 291 31.97 -56.74 29.79
CA LEU A 291 33.01 -55.79 30.21
C LEU A 291 34.40 -56.41 30.48
N SER A 292 35.45 -55.71 30.03
CA SER A 292 36.84 -56.08 30.27
C SER A 292 37.13 -56.22 31.77
N VAL A 293 37.43 -57.43 32.22
CA VAL A 293 37.86 -57.81 33.58
C VAL A 293 38.95 -56.85 34.13
N MET A 294 39.74 -56.25 33.23
CA MET A 294 40.78 -55.28 33.56
C MET A 294 40.24 -53.97 34.18
N GLU A 295 39.08 -53.46 33.73
CA GLU A 295 38.51 -52.22 34.26
C GLU A 295 38.01 -52.43 35.69
N ILE A 296 37.46 -53.61 35.99
CA ILE A 296 37.03 -54.01 37.33
C ILE A 296 38.24 -54.11 38.29
N LEU A 297 39.34 -54.73 37.84
CA LEU A 297 40.58 -54.83 38.63
C LEU A 297 41.19 -53.46 38.96
N LYS A 298 41.18 -52.54 37.98
CA LYS A 298 41.68 -51.17 38.14
C LYS A 298 40.86 -50.40 39.17
N GLN A 299 39.52 -50.44 39.08
CA GLN A 299 38.66 -49.75 40.03
C GLN A 299 38.76 -50.34 41.44
N PHE A 300 38.95 -51.65 41.56
CA PHE A 300 39.22 -52.29 42.84
C PHE A 300 40.53 -51.79 43.47
N SER A 301 41.62 -51.74 42.71
CA SER A 301 42.90 -51.25 43.20
C SER A 301 42.87 -49.78 43.64
N LEU A 302 42.06 -48.94 42.99
CA LEU A 302 41.91 -47.51 43.34
C LEU A 302 41.06 -47.30 44.60
N ALA A 303 40.15 -48.22 44.90
CA ALA A 303 39.26 -48.13 46.05
C ALA A 303 39.89 -48.60 47.37
N LEU A 304 41.08 -49.22 47.33
CA LEU A 304 41.80 -49.64 48.54
C LEU A 304 42.58 -48.47 49.17
N PRO A 305 42.64 -48.35 50.50
CA PRO A 305 43.46 -47.36 51.19
C PRO A 305 44.94 -47.50 50.82
N LYS A 306 45.69 -46.40 50.80
CA LYS A 306 47.14 -46.41 50.46
C LYS A 306 47.90 -47.33 51.42
N ARG A 307 48.90 -48.07 50.90
CA ARG A 307 49.72 -49.05 51.65
C ARG A 307 50.40 -48.51 52.93
N GLU A 308 50.46 -47.20 53.08
CA GLU A 308 50.97 -46.51 54.27
C GLU A 308 50.01 -46.56 55.47
N GLN A 309 48.72 -46.82 55.25
CA GLN A 309 47.68 -46.85 56.29
C GLN A 309 47.28 -48.27 56.69
N ILE A 310 47.25 -49.22 55.73
CA ILE A 310 46.89 -50.61 55.99
C ILE A 310 47.70 -51.51 55.05
N GLN A 311 48.37 -52.52 55.60
CA GLN A 311 49.02 -53.56 54.81
C GLN A 311 47.99 -54.62 54.45
N VAL A 312 47.62 -54.67 53.17
CA VAL A 312 46.63 -55.62 52.64
C VAL A 312 47.30 -56.52 51.61
N ASP A 313 47.24 -57.82 51.84
CA ASP A 313 47.71 -58.83 50.90
C ASP A 313 46.52 -59.67 50.42
N VAL A 314 46.29 -59.73 49.11
CA VAL A 314 45.15 -60.44 48.52
C VAL A 314 45.63 -61.81 48.07
N ASP A 315 45.10 -62.86 48.68
CA ASP A 315 45.46 -64.24 48.39
C ASP A 315 44.64 -64.81 47.22
N ASP A 316 43.37 -64.42 47.11
CA ASP A 316 42.47 -64.93 46.07
C ASP A 316 41.39 -63.89 45.70
N LEU A 317 41.10 -63.80 44.39
CA LEU A 317 40.09 -62.93 43.81
C LEU A 317 39.31 -63.70 42.75
N THR A 318 38.03 -63.95 43.02
CA THR A 318 37.12 -64.63 42.11
C THR A 318 36.05 -63.66 41.61
N ILE A 319 35.90 -63.53 40.30
CA ILE A 319 34.87 -62.70 39.66
C ILE A 319 33.93 -63.62 38.89
N MET A 320 32.65 -63.65 39.28
CA MET A 320 31.60 -64.45 38.62
C MET A 320 30.44 -63.54 38.23
N GLU A 321 30.25 -63.32 36.92
CA GLU A 321 29.17 -62.53 36.28
C GLU A 321 28.92 -61.14 36.87
N ASN A 322 28.39 -61.05 38.10
CA ASN A 322 28.10 -59.81 38.81
C ASN A 322 28.56 -59.80 40.29
N ARG A 323 29.25 -60.84 40.75
CA ARG A 323 29.76 -61.01 42.13
C ARG A 323 31.27 -61.16 42.15
N ILE A 324 31.90 -60.42 43.05
CA ILE A 324 33.33 -60.46 43.30
C ILE A 324 33.54 -60.97 44.71
N ARG A 325 34.37 -61.99 44.85
CA ARG A 325 34.78 -62.55 46.14
C ARG A 325 36.28 -62.38 46.32
N ILE A 326 36.67 -61.88 47.48
CA ILE A 326 38.04 -61.51 47.79
C ILE A 326 38.45 -62.16 49.10
N GLN A 327 39.64 -62.74 49.13
CA GLN A 327 40.26 -63.26 50.34
C GLN A 327 41.64 -62.64 50.50
N GLY A 328 41.96 -62.21 51.72
CA GLY A 328 43.24 -61.57 51.98
C GLY A 328 43.63 -61.57 53.46
N LYS A 329 44.82 -61.02 53.71
CA LYS A 329 45.43 -60.85 55.04
C LYS A 329 45.62 -59.37 55.35
N THR A 330 45.39 -59.00 56.61
CA THR A 330 45.69 -57.67 57.16
C THR A 330 46.25 -57.80 58.57
N VAL A 331 46.82 -56.74 59.12
CA VAL A 331 47.52 -56.76 60.42
C VAL A 331 46.55 -56.64 61.61
N SER A 332 45.34 -56.10 61.42
CA SER A 332 44.37 -55.88 62.50
C SER A 332 42.91 -56.09 62.06
N PHE A 333 42.03 -56.41 63.01
CA PHE A 333 40.59 -56.51 62.76
C PHE A 333 39.99 -55.16 62.32
N GLU A 334 40.49 -54.04 62.86
CA GLU A 334 40.11 -52.68 62.44
C GLU A 334 40.47 -52.40 60.97
N GLY A 335 41.56 -53.00 60.46
CA GLY A 335 41.94 -52.89 59.07
C GLY A 335 40.90 -53.50 58.11
N VAL A 336 40.22 -54.58 58.51
CA VAL A 336 39.15 -55.20 57.71
C VAL A 336 37.93 -54.28 57.60
N ASP A 337 37.57 -53.62 58.70
CA ASP A 337 36.42 -52.70 58.73
C ASP A 337 36.68 -51.45 57.89
N GLN A 338 37.92 -50.95 57.88
CA GLN A 338 38.32 -49.82 57.02
C GLN A 338 38.29 -50.20 55.53
N ILE A 339 38.73 -51.41 55.15
CA ILE A 339 38.63 -51.92 53.77
C ILE A 339 37.16 -52.05 53.36
N LYS A 340 36.30 -52.58 54.23
CA LYS A 340 34.87 -52.69 53.99
C LYS A 340 34.23 -51.31 53.78
N ALA A 341 34.59 -50.33 54.62
CA ALA A 341 34.08 -48.97 54.51
C ALA A 341 34.53 -48.29 53.21
N ALA A 342 35.80 -48.43 52.82
CA ALA A 342 36.34 -47.85 51.60
C ALA A 342 35.69 -48.45 50.33
N LEU A 343 35.49 -49.77 50.30
CA LEU A 343 34.81 -50.44 49.19
C LEU A 343 33.32 -50.11 49.13
N SER A 344 32.67 -49.90 50.28
CA SER A 344 31.24 -49.51 50.34
C SER A 344 30.99 -48.06 49.92
N GLN A 345 32.01 -47.19 50.00
CA GLN A 345 31.93 -45.81 49.51
C GLN A 345 32.13 -45.69 48.00
N SER A 346 32.63 -46.74 47.33
CA SER A 346 32.81 -46.75 45.88
C SER A 346 31.47 -46.82 45.16
N LYS A 347 31.32 -46.00 44.10
CA LYS A 347 30.13 -46.00 43.23
C LYS A 347 29.97 -47.31 42.43
N TYR A 348 31.04 -48.09 42.30
CA TYR A 348 31.12 -49.28 41.45
C TYR A 348 30.78 -50.58 42.17
N PHE A 349 30.76 -50.61 43.51
CA PHE A 349 30.52 -51.82 44.29
C PHE A 349 29.33 -51.61 45.23
N LYS A 350 28.41 -52.56 45.26
CA LYS A 350 27.25 -52.62 46.15
C LYS A 350 27.32 -53.87 47.02
N ASN A 351 26.62 -53.84 48.15
CA ASN A 351 26.46 -55.00 49.05
C ASN A 351 27.78 -55.62 49.54
N VAL A 352 28.74 -54.80 49.99
CA VAL A 352 30.01 -55.30 50.53
C VAL A 352 29.79 -55.96 51.89
N ALA A 353 29.87 -57.28 51.93
CA ALA A 353 29.68 -58.09 53.13
C ALA A 353 30.99 -58.79 53.55
N THR A 354 31.20 -58.86 54.87
CA THR A 354 32.28 -59.64 55.49
C THR A 354 31.78 -61.05 55.75
N ASP A 355 32.23 -62.01 54.94
CA ASP A 355 31.81 -63.41 55.04
C ASP A 355 32.49 -64.12 56.22
N ASN A 356 33.79 -63.88 56.43
CA ASN A 356 34.56 -64.58 57.47
C ASN A 356 35.81 -63.78 57.86
N VAL A 357 36.06 -63.60 59.16
CA VAL A 357 37.26 -62.95 59.68
C VAL A 357 37.86 -63.81 60.79
N LYS A 358 39.10 -64.28 60.62
CA LYS A 358 39.76 -65.21 61.56
C LYS A 358 41.20 -64.77 61.85
N LYS A 359 41.64 -64.94 63.10
CA LYS A 359 43.04 -64.72 63.49
C LYS A 359 43.92 -65.83 62.90
N GLY A 360 44.96 -65.45 62.17
CA GLY A 360 45.94 -66.34 61.54
C GLY A 360 47.06 -66.75 62.50
N PHE A 361 47.89 -67.69 62.04
CA PHE A 361 48.96 -68.31 62.84
C PHE A 361 50.20 -67.42 63.12
N LYS A 362 50.30 -66.23 62.51
CA LYS A 362 51.42 -65.27 62.65
C LYS A 362 50.93 -63.85 62.98
N ASP A 363 50.01 -63.72 63.94
CA ASP A 363 49.36 -62.45 64.33
C ASP A 363 48.64 -61.64 63.22
N ASP A 364 48.62 -62.11 61.98
CA ASP A 364 47.81 -61.54 60.89
C ASP A 364 46.34 -61.97 60.97
N VAL A 365 45.41 -61.14 60.49
CA VAL A 365 43.97 -61.41 60.38
C VAL A 365 43.62 -61.76 58.93
N ARG A 366 43.03 -62.93 58.70
CA ARG A 366 42.47 -63.32 57.39
C ARG A 366 41.02 -62.84 57.27
N PHE A 367 40.69 -62.23 56.15
CA PHE A 367 39.33 -61.79 55.83
C PHE A 367 38.84 -62.38 54.51
N SER A 368 37.53 -62.58 54.42
CA SER A 368 36.82 -62.82 53.16
C SER A 368 35.71 -61.80 53.00
N LEU A 369 35.71 -61.12 51.85
CA LEU A 369 34.72 -60.12 51.46
C LEU A 369 34.00 -60.57 50.20
N SER A 370 32.68 -60.38 50.18
CA SER A 370 31.84 -60.59 49.01
C SER A 370 31.18 -59.26 48.64
N LEU A 371 31.21 -58.90 47.36
CA LEU A 371 30.68 -57.64 46.84
C LEU A 371 30.06 -57.83 45.45
N GLU A 372 29.05 -57.03 45.12
CA GLU A 372 28.35 -57.05 43.84
C GLU A 372 28.74 -55.84 42.99
N VAL A 373 28.92 -56.04 41.68
CA VAL A 373 29.20 -54.92 40.76
C VAL A 373 27.92 -54.13 40.55
N ALA A 374 27.95 -52.84 40.84
CA ALA A 374 26.79 -51.98 40.66
C ALA A 374 26.53 -51.80 39.16
N GLU A 375 25.33 -52.14 38.67
CA GLU A 375 24.86 -51.91 37.29
C GLU A 375 24.91 -50.43 36.83
N GLY A 376 25.33 -49.50 37.70
CA GLY A 376 25.52 -48.07 37.40
C GLY A 376 26.96 -47.65 37.04
N GLY A 377 27.85 -48.61 36.76
CA GLY A 377 29.13 -48.38 36.07
C GLY A 377 29.01 -48.36 34.54
N GLN A 378 27.79 -48.32 33.99
CA GLN A 378 27.55 -48.04 32.58
C GLN A 378 27.81 -46.55 32.32
N GLY A 379 29.00 -46.22 31.82
CA GLY A 379 29.30 -44.88 31.32
C GLY A 379 30.72 -44.43 31.60
N GLY A 380 31.60 -44.71 30.65
CA GLY A 380 32.96 -44.22 30.53
C GLY A 380 33.54 -44.72 29.22
#